data_AF-A0A938AVS3-F1
#
_entry.id   AF-A0A938AVS3-F1
#
_cell.length_a   1.000
_cell.length_b   1.000
_cell.length_c   1.000
_cell.angle_alpha   90.00
_cell.angle_beta   90.00
_cell.angle_gamma   90.00
#
_symmetry.space_group_name_H-M   'P 1'
#
loop_
_entity.id
_entity.type
_entity.pdbx_description
1 polymer ?
#
loop_
_entity_poly.entity_id
_entity_poly.type
_entity_poly.pdbx_seq_one_letter_code
_entity_poly.pdbx_strand_id
1 'polypeptide(L)' 'TPDLNAAFPAAAARELGWLQVPLLCSQEMDVPDGFPRCLRVLMLFNTEKRNEDIVHLYLRGTEVLRDDMNKSS' A
#
# COMPACT_ATOMS: atom_id res chain seq x y z
N THR A 1 -9.31 -2.54 1.73
CA THR A 1 -10.60 -1.93 2.12
C THR A 1 -11.64 -3.02 2.28
N PRO A 2 -12.74 -2.80 3.02
CA PRO A 2 -13.72 -3.85 3.34
C PRO A 2 -14.43 -4.44 2.11
N ASP A 3 -14.44 -3.69 1.00
CA ASP A 3 -15.05 -4.07 -0.28
C ASP A 3 -14.17 -5.00 -1.17
N LEU A 4 -13.02 -5.46 -0.68
CA LEU A 4 -12.16 -6.45 -1.34
C LEU A 4 -12.00 -7.71 -0.48
N ASN A 5 -12.67 -8.78 -0.86
CA ASN A 5 -12.69 -10.04 -0.11
C ASN A 5 -12.43 -11.30 -0.97
N ALA A 6 -12.10 -11.13 -2.25
CA ALA A 6 -11.94 -12.25 -3.19
C ALA A 6 -10.63 -13.02 -2.99
N ALA A 7 -9.57 -12.37 -2.48
CA ALA A 7 -8.26 -12.99 -2.26
C ALA A 7 -7.42 -12.19 -1.27
N PHE A 8 -6.41 -12.84 -0.68
CA PHE A 8 -5.39 -12.18 0.14
C PHE A 8 -4.31 -11.55 -0.75
N PRO A 9 -3.98 -10.26 -0.57
CA PRO A 9 -2.91 -9.60 -1.33
C PRO A 9 -1.54 -10.28 -1.19
N ALA A 10 -1.25 -10.88 -0.02
CA ALA A 10 -0.01 -11.60 0.21
C ALA A 10 0.19 -12.79 -0.75
N ALA A 11 -0.87 -13.37 -1.32
CA ALA A 11 -0.76 -14.45 -2.29
C ALA A 11 0.01 -14.02 -3.55
N ALA A 12 -0.24 -12.80 -4.04
CA ALA A 12 0.47 -12.24 -5.18
C ALA A 12 1.97 -12.10 -4.91
N ALA A 13 2.37 -11.69 -3.71
CA ALA A 13 3.79 -11.63 -3.33
C ALA A 13 4.45 -13.03 -3.32
N ARG A 14 3.71 -14.07 -2.92
CA ARG A 14 4.21 -15.46 -3.00
C ARG A 14 4.40 -15.92 -4.44
N GLU A 15 3.44 -15.62 -5.33
CA GLU A 15 3.55 -15.89 -6.77
C GLU A 15 4.73 -15.16 -7.41
N LEU A 16 5.08 -13.98 -6.90
CA LEU A 16 6.28 -13.21 -7.30
C LEU A 16 7.58 -13.74 -6.66
N GLY A 17 7.55 -14.85 -5.93
CA GLY A 17 8.72 -15.53 -5.39
C GLY A 17 9.18 -15.04 -4.01
N TRP A 18 8.39 -14.23 -3.30
CA TRP A 18 8.74 -13.79 -1.94
C TRP A 18 8.42 -14.88 -0.93
N LEU A 19 9.15 -16.01 -0.99
CA LEU A 19 8.87 -17.20 -0.19
C LEU A 19 9.34 -17.05 1.27
N GLN A 20 10.36 -16.23 1.54
CA GLN A 20 10.94 -16.06 2.87
C GLN A 20 10.65 -14.71 3.53
N VAL A 21 9.98 -13.81 2.81
CA VAL A 21 9.60 -12.50 3.36
C VAL A 21 8.38 -12.71 4.28
N PRO A 22 8.39 -12.18 5.53
CA PRO A 22 7.20 -12.16 6.36
C PRO A 22 6.16 -11.22 5.74
N LEU A 23 4.94 -11.73 5.54
CA LEU A 23 3.83 -10.99 4.94
C LEU A 23 2.68 -10.90 5.93
N LEU A 24 2.06 -9.73 6.00
CA LEU A 24 0.87 -9.48 6.80
C LEU A 24 -0.19 -8.81 5.93
N CYS A 25 -1.46 -9.20 6.11
CA CYS A 25 -2.60 -8.52 5.53
C CYS A 25 -3.49 -8.02 6.66
N SER A 26 -3.95 -6.78 6.55
CA SER A 26 -4.97 -6.21 7.43
C SER A 26 -6.09 -5.61 6.59
N GLN A 27 -7.28 -5.52 7.17
CA GLN A 27 -8.34 -4.72 6.60
C GLN A 27 -8.11 -3.26 6.97
N GLU A 28 -8.15 -2.38 5.97
CA GLU A 28 -8.14 -0.93 6.17
C GLU A 28 -9.42 -0.47 6.88
N MET A 29 -9.33 0.65 7.60
CA MET A 29 -10.48 1.32 8.21
C MET A 29 -11.60 1.57 7.19
N ASP A 30 -12.84 1.35 7.61
CA ASP A 30 -14.05 1.62 6.83
C ASP A 30 -14.49 3.08 7.03
N VAL A 31 -13.79 4.00 6.37
CA VAL A 31 -14.08 5.43 6.44
C VAL A 31 -15.09 5.78 5.33
N PRO A 32 -16.18 6.51 5.63
CA PRO A 32 -17.05 7.08 4.61
C PRO A 32 -16.27 7.86 3.56
N ASP A 33 -16.64 7.72 2.29
CA ASP A 33 -15.94 8.32 1.14
C ASP A 33 -14.46 7.92 0.99
N GLY A 34 -14.05 6.85 1.67
CA GLY A 34 -12.74 6.23 1.49
C GLY A 34 -12.59 5.62 0.09
N PHE A 35 -11.33 5.45 -0.35
CA PHE A 35 -11.05 4.92 -1.68
C PHE A 35 -11.57 3.49 -1.84
N PRO A 36 -12.55 3.23 -2.71
CA PRO A 36 -13.06 1.88 -2.91
C PRO A 36 -12.02 1.02 -3.62
N ARG A 37 -12.04 -0.29 -3.33
CA ARG A 37 -11.18 -1.30 -3.96
C ARG A 37 -9.70 -0.95 -3.92
N CYS A 38 -9.26 -0.39 -2.80
CA CYS A 38 -7.89 0.09 -2.63
C CYS A 38 -7.04 -0.94 -1.86
N LEU A 39 -5.91 -1.31 -2.46
CA LEU A 39 -4.83 -2.05 -1.82
C LEU A 39 -3.72 -1.07 -1.43
N ARG A 40 -3.28 -1.15 -0.17
CA ARG A 40 -2.14 -0.41 0.36
C ARG A 40 -1.06 -1.40 0.76
N VAL A 41 0.20 -1.06 0.47
CA VAL A 41 1.36 -1.88 0.80
C VAL A 41 2.31 -1.04 1.62
N LEU A 42 2.58 -1.49 2.84
CA LEU A 42 3.70 -1.03 3.64
C LEU A 42 4.85 -2.01 3.43
N MET A 43 5.98 -1.53 2.93
CA MET A 43 7.20 -2.31 2.78
C MET A 43 8.24 -1.82 3.78
N LEU A 44 8.60 -2.68 4.73
CA LEU A 44 9.77 -2.46 5.58
C LEU A 44 10.96 -3.06 4.87
N PHE A 45 11.92 -2.24 4.47
CA PHE A 45 13.11 -2.67 3.76
C PHE A 45 14.35 -1.97 4.33
N ASN A 46 15.45 -2.70 4.39
CA ASN A 46 16.74 -2.15 4.83
C ASN A 46 17.38 -1.42 3.65
N THR A 47 17.73 -0.15 3.83
CA THR A 47 18.36 0.67 2.79
C THR A 47 19.25 1.72 3.41
N GLU A 48 20.26 2.16 2.66
CA GLU A 48 21.10 3.31 2.99
C GLU A 48 20.53 4.64 2.45
N LYS A 49 19.46 4.57 1.64
CA LYS A 49 18.76 5.76 1.14
C LYS A 49 18.11 6.53 2.29
N ARG A 50 18.08 7.85 2.18
CA ARG A 50 17.32 8.68 3.11
C ARG A 50 15.83 8.60 2.78
N ASN A 51 14.97 8.91 3.75
CA ASN A 51 13.52 8.86 3.55
C ASN A 51 13.05 9.78 2.41
N GLU A 52 13.67 10.95 2.23
CA GLU A 52 13.35 11.86 1.12
C GLU A 52 13.65 11.26 -0.26
N ASP A 53 14.59 10.31 -0.34
CA ASP A 53 15.01 9.68 -1.59
C ASP A 53 14.11 8.49 -1.96
N ILE A 54 13.11 8.16 -1.13
CA ILE A 54 12.18 7.04 -1.33
C ILE A 54 11.01 7.48 -2.20
N VAL A 55 10.78 6.74 -3.28
CA VAL A 55 9.65 7.00 -4.19
C VAL A 55 8.47 6.10 -3.80
N HIS A 56 7.47 6.70 -3.15
CA HIS A 56 6.18 6.06 -2.88
C HIS A 56 5.32 6.02 -4.16
N LEU A 57 4.97 4.82 -4.62
CA LEU A 57 4.20 4.64 -5.86
C LEU A 57 2.70 4.62 -5.58
N TYR A 58 1.97 5.44 -6.33
CA TYR A 58 0.51 5.50 -6.36
C TYR A 58 0.08 5.25 -7.79
N LEU A 59 -0.87 4.34 -7.98
CA LEU A 59 -1.25 3.85 -9.29
C LEU A 59 -2.77 3.88 -9.45
N ARG A 60 -3.23 3.96 -10.70
CA ARG A 60 -4.63 3.75 -11.09
C ARG A 60 -5.61 4.68 -10.37
N GLY A 61 -5.31 5.97 -10.27
CA GLY A 61 -6.24 6.97 -9.71
C GLY A 61 -6.07 7.20 -8.20
N THR A 62 -5.06 6.58 -7.58
CA THR A 62 -4.73 6.80 -6.16
C THR A 62 -3.68 7.89 -5.95
N GLU A 63 -3.27 8.60 -7.01
CA GLU A 63 -2.22 9.64 -6.97
C GLU A 63 -2.60 10.80 -6.04
N VAL A 64 -3.90 11.07 -5.90
CA VAL A 64 -4.48 12.07 -4.98
C VAL A 64 -4.23 11.76 -3.50
N LEU A 65 -3.92 10.51 -3.14
CA LEU A 65 -3.48 10.12 -1.78
C LEU A 65 -2.04 10.54 -1.47
N ARG A 66 -1.37 11.24 -2.38
CA ARG A 66 -0.08 11.90 -2.14
C ARG A 66 -0.22 13.41 -2.06
N ASP A 67 -1.29 13.98 -2.62
CA ASP A 67 -1.54 15.42 -2.56
C ASP A 67 -1.86 15.89 -1.14
N ASP A 68 -2.34 15.01 -0.28
CA ASP A 68 -2.51 15.24 1.16
C ASP A 68 -1.18 15.55 1.88
N MET A 69 -0.07 14.91 1.47
CA MET A 69 1.28 15.18 1.99
C MET A 69 1.86 16.51 1.48
N ASN A 70 1.41 16.98 0.32
CA ASN A 70 1.81 18.28 -0.24
C ASN A 70 0.95 19.46 0.28
N LYS A 71 -0.14 19.19 0.99
CA LYS A 71 -1.01 20.20 1.63
C LYS A 71 -0.54 20.61 3.03
N SER A 72 0.77 20.78 3.20
CA SER A 72 1.32 21.55 4.33
C SER A 72 1.57 22.98 3.84
N SER A 73 0.54 23.84 3.94
CA SER A 73 0.69 25.31 3.92
C SER A 73 0.71 25.84 5.34
#